data_AF-A0A926R217-F1
#
_entry.id   AF-A0A926R217-F1
#
_cell.length_a   1.000
_cell.length_b   1.000
_cell.length_c   1.000
_cell.angle_alpha   90.00
_cell.angle_beta   90.00
_cell.angle_gamma   90.00
#
_symmetry.space_group_name_H-M   'P 1'
#
loop_
_entity.id
_entity.type
_entity.pdbx_description
1 polymer ?
#
loop_
_entity_poly.entity_id
_entity_poly.type
_entity_poly.pdbx_seq_one_letter_code
_entity_poly.pdbx_strand_id
1 'polypeptide(L)'
;MYEPIRSKSVHSTMAGTTSDFPHRSREEELDIQLAGHLAALLAVTDELRAVEPSGDLDNAAERLAEQVTRLRGGSCVRTVPGGEVRDRAALHERAHALAGRALVVAASRADTAVAILAAERMEAHAAILEAEELTSH
;
A
#
# COMPACT_ATOMS: atom_id res chain seq x y z
N MET A 1 23.63 42.49 49.60
CA MET A 1 24.02 41.11 49.94
C MET A 1 23.15 40.17 49.13
N TYR A 2 23.77 39.28 48.37
CA TYR A 2 23.09 38.21 47.63
C TYR A 2 23.15 36.97 48.52
N GLU A 3 22.01 36.41 48.91
CA GLU A 3 22.00 35.07 49.48
C GLU A 3 21.68 34.06 48.37
N PRO A 4 22.57 33.08 48.12
CA PRO A 4 22.31 32.01 47.16
C PRO A 4 21.44 30.93 47.83
N ILE A 5 20.35 30.54 47.17
CA ILE A 5 19.58 29.37 47.61
C ILE A 5 20.44 28.12 47.36
N ARG A 6 20.98 27.55 48.45
CA ARG A 6 21.42 26.15 48.50
C ARG A 6 20.21 25.28 48.79
N SER A 7 19.68 24.60 47.78
CA SER A 7 18.84 23.42 47.97
C SER A 7 19.54 22.19 47.40
N LYS A 8 19.65 21.17 48.25
CA LYS A 8 20.32 19.88 48.03
C LYS A 8 19.73 19.12 46.84
N SER A 9 20.62 18.46 46.10
CA SER A 9 20.32 17.41 45.12
C SER A 9 19.62 16.22 45.77
N VAL A 10 18.40 15.91 45.31
CA VAL A 10 17.72 14.61 45.34
C VAL A 10 16.62 14.77 44.26
N HIS A 11 16.76 14.23 43.05
CA HIS A 11 16.20 12.96 42.61
C HIS A 11 16.93 12.51 41.33
N SER A 12 17.94 11.67 41.49
CA SER A 12 18.28 10.66 40.49
C SER A 12 17.62 9.37 40.98
N THR A 13 16.47 8.99 40.39
CA THR A 13 15.89 7.63 40.30
C THR A 13 14.42 7.70 39.86
N MET A 14 14.19 7.48 38.56
CA MET A 14 13.20 6.53 38.03
C MET A 14 13.90 5.89 36.82
N ALA A 15 14.88 5.01 37.01
CA ALA A 15 14.65 3.57 36.92
C ALA A 15 13.15 3.16 36.91
N GLY A 16 12.71 2.58 35.79
CA GLY A 16 11.47 1.79 35.76
C GLY A 16 10.21 2.55 35.36
N THR A 17 10.18 3.04 34.12
CA THR A 17 9.23 2.54 33.12
C THR A 17 9.86 2.89 31.78
N THR A 18 10.42 1.91 31.08
CA THR A 18 10.31 1.96 29.62
C THR A 18 8.83 2.15 29.40
N SER A 19 8.43 3.39 29.11
CA SER A 19 7.11 3.63 28.56
C SER A 19 7.19 2.94 27.22
N ASP A 20 6.88 1.64 27.22
CA ASP A 20 6.72 0.76 26.07
C ASP A 20 5.52 1.29 25.31
N PHE A 21 5.72 2.44 24.68
CA PHE A 21 4.88 2.85 23.59
C PHE A 21 4.96 1.74 22.55
N PRO A 22 3.82 1.29 22.01
CA PRO A 22 3.81 0.26 20.98
C PRO A 22 4.29 0.89 19.66
N HIS A 23 5.58 1.19 19.57
CA HIS A 23 6.19 1.68 18.36
C HIS A 23 6.58 0.47 17.53
N ARG A 24 5.70 0.11 16.60
CA ARG A 24 6.12 -0.66 15.43
C ARG A 24 7.35 0.02 14.83
N SER A 25 8.30 -0.78 14.38
CA SER A 25 9.43 -0.27 13.64
C SER A 25 8.93 0.43 12.37
N ARG A 26 9.70 1.41 11.88
CA ARG A 26 9.42 2.08 10.60
C ARG A 26 9.25 1.07 9.45
N GLU A 27 10.02 0.00 9.48
CA GLU A 27 9.94 -1.07 8.48
C GLU A 27 8.59 -1.80 8.53
N GLU A 28 8.12 -2.16 9.72
CA GLU A 28 6.78 -2.76 9.91
C GLU A 28 5.66 -1.80 9.49
N GLU A 29 5.79 -0.50 9.76
CA GLU A 29 4.83 0.50 9.29
C GLU A 29 4.75 0.58 7.77
N LEU A 30 5.90 0.48 7.07
CA LEU A 30 5.94 0.45 5.62
C LEU A 30 5.34 -0.86 5.07
N ASP A 31 5.55 -2.01 5.73
CA ASP A 31 4.89 -3.27 5.35
C ASP A 31 3.37 -3.16 5.41
N ILE A 32 2.85 -2.57 6.49
CA ILE A 32 1.42 -2.40 6.67
C ILE A 32 0.84 -1.46 5.60
N GLN A 33 1.53 -0.35 5.32
CA GLN A 33 1.12 0.58 4.26
C GLN A 33 1.15 -0.09 2.89
N LEU A 34 2.23 -0.82 2.57
CA LEU A 34 2.39 -1.52 1.31
C LEU A 34 1.33 -2.59 1.12
N ALA A 35 1.10 -3.42 2.15
CA ALA A 35 0.05 -4.43 2.15
C ALA A 35 -1.35 -3.82 2.01
N GLY A 36 -1.57 -2.61 2.55
CA GLY A 36 -2.81 -1.86 2.39
C GLY A 36 -3.02 -1.39 0.94
N HIS A 37 -1.98 -0.81 0.32
CA HIS A 37 -2.06 -0.33 -1.06
C HIS A 37 -2.20 -1.48 -2.06
N LEU A 38 -1.45 -2.58 -1.88
CA LEU A 38 -1.56 -3.75 -2.75
C LEU A 38 -2.92 -4.46 -2.62
N ALA A 39 -3.49 -4.53 -1.42
CA ALA A 39 -4.83 -5.09 -1.23
C ALA A 39 -5.91 -4.22 -1.91
N ALA A 40 -5.78 -2.90 -1.82
CA ALA A 40 -6.69 -1.98 -2.51
C ALA A 40 -6.53 -2.08 -4.04
N LEU A 41 -5.30 -2.23 -4.54
CA LEU A 41 -5.05 -2.45 -5.97
C LEU A 41 -5.67 -3.78 -6.43
N LEU A 42 -5.46 -4.87 -5.70
CA LEU A 42 -6.06 -6.17 -5.97
C LEU A 42 -7.57 -6.10 -6.05
N ALA A 43 -8.23 -5.40 -5.11
CA ALA A 43 -9.68 -5.23 -5.13
C ALA A 43 -10.16 -4.53 -6.42
N VAL A 44 -9.49 -3.47 -6.85
CA VAL A 44 -9.84 -2.77 -8.11
C VAL A 44 -9.54 -3.64 -9.32
N THR A 45 -8.47 -4.44 -9.31
CA THR A 45 -8.19 -5.43 -10.36
C THR A 45 -9.28 -6.49 -10.43
N ASP A 46 -9.76 -7.00 -9.30
CA ASP A 46 -10.86 -7.98 -9.27
C ASP A 46 -12.19 -7.37 -9.75
N GLU A 47 -12.44 -6.08 -9.48
CA GLU A 47 -13.57 -5.35 -10.07
C GLU A 47 -13.42 -5.21 -11.59
N LEU A 48 -12.23 -4.86 -12.10
CA LEU A 48 -11.96 -4.79 -13.54
C LEU A 48 -12.17 -6.15 -14.22
N ARG A 49 -11.72 -7.25 -13.59
CA ARG A 49 -11.92 -8.62 -14.11
C ARG A 49 -13.39 -9.00 -14.22
N ALA A 50 -14.25 -8.46 -13.36
CA ALA A 50 -15.68 -8.69 -13.42
C ALA A 50 -16.35 -7.96 -14.61
N VAL A 51 -15.79 -6.82 -15.02
CA VAL A 51 -16.29 -6.02 -16.15
C VAL A 51 -15.70 -6.49 -17.48
N GLU A 52 -14.39 -6.75 -17.51
CA GLU A 52 -13.64 -7.15 -18.70
C GLU A 52 -12.64 -8.26 -18.32
N PRO A 53 -13.04 -9.54 -18.45
CA PRO A 53 -12.15 -10.65 -18.20
C PRO A 53 -10.96 -10.65 -19.17
N SER A 54 -9.73 -10.67 -18.65
CA SER A 54 -8.52 -10.79 -19.45
C SER A 54 -7.45 -11.58 -18.70
N GLY A 55 -6.65 -12.36 -19.45
CA GLY A 55 -5.57 -13.16 -18.86
C GLY A 55 -4.49 -12.33 -18.16
N ASP A 56 -4.26 -11.10 -18.63
CA ASP A 56 -3.31 -10.17 -18.01
C ASP A 56 -3.82 -9.70 -16.64
N LEU A 57 -5.12 -9.40 -16.52
CA LEU A 57 -5.73 -9.04 -15.24
C LEU A 57 -5.78 -10.23 -14.28
N ASP A 58 -6.01 -11.45 -14.78
CA ASP A 58 -5.95 -12.68 -13.98
C ASP A 58 -4.55 -12.88 -13.38
N ASN A 59 -3.51 -12.83 -14.22
CA ASN A 59 -2.13 -12.97 -13.79
C ASN A 59 -1.72 -11.86 -12.80
N ALA A 60 -2.11 -10.61 -13.07
CA ALA A 60 -1.87 -9.50 -12.18
C ALA A 60 -2.52 -9.72 -10.81
N ALA A 61 -3.77 -10.18 -10.78
CA ALA A 61 -4.50 -10.42 -9.55
C ALA A 61 -3.88 -11.56 -8.71
N GLU A 62 -3.34 -12.60 -9.35
CA GLU A 62 -2.59 -13.67 -8.68
C GLU A 62 -1.30 -13.13 -8.07
N ARG A 63 -0.45 -12.46 -8.86
CA ARG A 63 0.82 -11.87 -8.39
C ARG A 63 0.59 -10.91 -7.22
N LEU A 64 -0.43 -10.05 -7.30
CA LEU A 64 -0.80 -9.13 -6.23
C LEU A 64 -1.24 -9.87 -4.94
N ALA A 65 -2.06 -10.91 -5.07
CA ALA A 65 -2.51 -11.71 -3.93
C ALA A 65 -1.34 -12.43 -3.21
N GLU A 66 -0.36 -12.91 -3.96
CA GLU A 66 0.88 -13.48 -3.41
C GLU A 66 1.67 -12.45 -2.61
N GLN A 67 1.86 -11.24 -3.15
CA GLN A 67 2.59 -10.18 -2.44
C GLN A 67 1.86 -9.75 -1.16
N VAL A 68 0.53 -9.59 -1.22
CA VAL A 68 -0.28 -9.23 -0.03
C VAL A 68 -0.18 -10.32 1.04
N THR A 69 -0.26 -11.58 0.64
CA THR A 69 -0.15 -12.73 1.56
C THR A 69 1.23 -12.76 2.21
N ARG A 70 2.30 -12.52 1.43
CA ARG A 70 3.67 -12.43 1.96
C ARG A 70 3.81 -11.33 3.00
N LEU A 71 3.33 -10.11 2.71
CA LEU A 71 3.48 -8.96 3.60
C LEU A 71 2.61 -9.05 4.87
N ARG A 72 1.45 -9.74 4.81
CA ARG A 72 0.55 -9.90 5.96
C ARG A 72 0.86 -11.15 6.80
N GLY A 73 1.71 -12.07 6.32
CA GLY A 73 1.99 -13.34 6.99
C GLY A 73 0.80 -14.30 7.04
N GLY A 74 -0.18 -14.14 6.14
CA GLY A 74 -1.43 -14.92 6.13
C GLY A 74 -2.29 -14.62 4.90
N SER A 75 -3.29 -15.47 4.62
CA SER A 75 -4.08 -15.39 3.38
C SER A 75 -4.79 -14.04 3.23
N CYS A 76 -4.62 -13.41 2.06
CA CYS A 76 -5.42 -12.25 1.69
C CYS A 76 -6.89 -12.63 1.52
N VAL A 77 -7.80 -11.98 2.26
CA VAL A 77 -9.23 -12.08 1.98
C VAL A 77 -9.53 -11.30 0.71
N ARG A 78 -9.97 -11.98 -0.35
CA ARG A 78 -10.47 -11.31 -1.56
C ARG A 78 -11.86 -10.76 -1.31
N THR A 79 -12.06 -9.50 -1.66
CA THR A 79 -13.38 -8.89 -1.72
C THR A 79 -14.11 -9.39 -2.94
N VAL A 80 -15.37 -9.82 -2.79
CA VAL A 80 -16.25 -10.06 -3.93
C VAL A 80 -16.68 -8.69 -4.45
N PRO A 81 -16.47 -8.36 -5.74
CA PRO A 81 -16.88 -7.09 -6.30
C PRO A 81 -18.40 -6.92 -6.15
N GLY A 82 -18.83 -5.85 -5.48
CA GLY A 82 -20.24 -5.48 -5.37
C GLY A 82 -20.73 -4.96 -6.72
N GLY A 83 -21.88 -5.45 -7.21
CA GLY A 83 -22.37 -5.28 -8.57
C GLY A 83 -22.81 -3.86 -9.00
N GLU A 84 -22.23 -2.81 -8.42
CA GLU A 84 -22.37 -1.47 -8.98
C GLU A 84 -21.47 -1.35 -10.22
N VAL A 85 -22.09 -1.08 -11.38
CA VAL A 85 -21.37 -0.83 -12.63
C VAL A 85 -20.57 0.46 -12.46
N ARG A 86 -19.29 0.32 -12.13
CA ARG A 86 -18.35 1.43 -12.06
C ARG A 86 -17.75 1.66 -13.45
N ASP A 87 -17.62 2.92 -13.81
CA ASP A 87 -17.01 3.32 -15.08
C ASP A 87 -15.61 2.70 -15.24
N ARG A 88 -15.36 2.06 -16.38
CA ARG A 88 -14.12 1.31 -16.66
C ARG A 88 -12.90 2.22 -16.65
N ALA A 89 -13.01 3.41 -17.27
CA ALA A 89 -11.94 4.40 -17.26
C ALA A 89 -11.60 4.80 -15.82
N ALA A 90 -12.61 5.09 -15.00
CA ALA A 90 -12.43 5.43 -13.59
C ALA A 90 -11.79 4.29 -12.77
N LEU A 91 -12.07 3.03 -13.11
CA LEU A 91 -11.41 1.87 -12.50
C LEU A 91 -9.92 1.82 -12.86
N HIS A 92 -9.57 2.04 -14.13
CA HIS A 92 -8.18 2.09 -14.58
C HIS A 92 -7.41 3.27 -13.98
N GLU A 93 -8.00 4.46 -13.90
CA GLU A 93 -7.40 5.63 -13.21
C GLU A 93 -7.12 5.32 -11.74
N ARG A 94 -8.11 4.75 -11.03
CA ARG A 94 -7.95 4.37 -9.63
C ARG A 94 -6.84 3.33 -9.46
N ALA A 95 -6.78 2.33 -10.33
CA ALA A 95 -5.76 1.30 -10.29
C ALA A 95 -4.36 1.89 -10.58
N HIS A 96 -4.23 2.76 -11.57
CA HIS A 96 -2.99 3.48 -11.88
C HIS A 96 -2.49 4.28 -10.66
N ALA A 97 -3.36 5.06 -10.03
CA ALA A 97 -3.00 5.86 -8.85
C ALA A 97 -2.61 4.99 -7.63
N LEU A 98 -3.26 3.84 -7.44
CA LEU A 98 -2.90 2.88 -6.38
C LEU A 98 -1.54 2.23 -6.64
N ALA A 99 -1.26 1.86 -7.90
CA ALA A 99 0.03 1.31 -8.30
C ALA A 99 1.16 2.32 -8.06
N GLY A 100 0.96 3.61 -8.39
CA GLY A 100 1.93 4.66 -8.08
C GLY A 100 2.22 4.83 -6.59
N ARG A 101 1.19 4.78 -5.73
CA ARG A 101 1.39 4.81 -4.26
C ARG A 101 2.14 3.58 -3.75
N ALA A 102 1.80 2.39 -4.25
CA ALA A 102 2.50 1.16 -3.88
C ALA A 102 3.98 1.21 -4.31
N LEU A 103 4.28 1.75 -5.50
CA LEU A 103 5.64 1.90 -6.01
C LEU A 103 6.51 2.76 -5.08
N VAL A 104 6.01 3.91 -4.64
CA VAL A 104 6.77 4.82 -3.73
C VAL A 104 7.09 4.15 -2.40
N VAL A 105 6.12 3.44 -1.82
CA VAL A 105 6.31 2.73 -0.54
C VAL A 105 7.27 1.56 -0.70
N ALA A 106 7.13 0.77 -1.78
CA ALA A 106 8.03 -0.34 -2.08
C ALA A 106 9.48 0.13 -2.30
N ALA A 107 9.68 1.21 -3.04
CA ALA A 107 11.01 1.82 -3.24
C ALA A 107 11.60 2.32 -1.92
N SER A 108 10.79 2.93 -1.05
CA SER A 108 11.21 3.40 0.28
C SER A 108 11.66 2.28 1.21
N ARG A 109 11.12 1.06 1.02
CA ARG A 109 11.51 -0.17 1.71
C ARG A 109 12.69 -0.89 1.03
N ALA A 110 13.01 -0.53 -0.21
CA ALA A 110 13.85 -1.32 -1.12
C ALA A 110 13.29 -2.74 -1.41
N ASP A 111 11.96 -2.90 -1.42
CA ASP A 111 11.31 -4.11 -1.97
C ASP A 111 11.24 -4.01 -3.50
N THR A 112 12.32 -4.43 -4.15
CA THR A 112 12.46 -4.37 -5.62
C THR A 112 11.41 -5.21 -6.34
N ALA A 113 11.00 -6.35 -5.76
CA ALA A 113 10.02 -7.23 -6.39
C ALA A 113 8.64 -6.55 -6.48
N VAL A 114 8.20 -5.91 -5.39
CA VAL A 114 6.95 -5.17 -5.39
C VAL A 114 7.07 -3.88 -6.21
N ALA A 115 8.22 -3.21 -6.17
CA ALA A 115 8.44 -2.01 -6.98
C ALA A 115 8.29 -2.30 -8.49
N ILE A 116 8.91 -3.38 -8.98
CA ILE A 116 8.77 -3.81 -10.39
C ILE A 116 7.31 -4.13 -10.71
N LEU A 117 6.64 -4.94 -9.88
CA LEU A 117 5.22 -5.28 -10.09
C LEU A 117 4.34 -4.03 -10.13
N ALA A 118 4.54 -3.08 -9.22
CA ALA A 118 3.77 -1.85 -9.16
C ALA A 118 4.01 -0.97 -10.40
N ALA A 119 5.26 -0.87 -10.87
CA ALA A 119 5.59 -0.13 -12.09
C ALA A 119 4.93 -0.75 -13.33
N GLU A 120 5.03 -2.07 -13.51
CA GLU A 120 4.39 -2.80 -14.62
C GLU A 120 2.87 -2.58 -14.63
N ARG A 121 2.24 -2.52 -13.45
CA ARG A 121 0.79 -2.29 -13.33
C ARG A 121 0.39 -0.85 -13.59
N MET A 122 1.17 0.09 -13.10
CA MET A 122 0.97 1.51 -13.39
C MET A 122 1.03 1.78 -14.90
N GLU A 123 2.03 1.23 -15.59
CA GLU A 123 2.21 1.39 -17.05
C GLU A 123 1.07 0.73 -17.84
N ALA A 124 0.65 -0.48 -17.51
CA ALA A 124 -0.45 -1.13 -18.22
C ALA A 124 -1.78 -0.39 -18.07
N HIS A 125 -2.07 0.18 -16.90
CA HIS A 125 -3.27 1.00 -16.74
C HIS A 125 -3.16 2.32 -17.49
N ALA A 126 -1.96 2.93 -17.56
CA ALA A 126 -1.75 4.13 -18.37
C ALA A 126 -1.99 3.85 -19.87
N ALA A 127 -1.45 2.75 -20.39
CA ALA A 127 -1.63 2.37 -21.79
C ALA A 127 -3.11 2.16 -22.17
N ILE A 128 -3.92 1.60 -21.26
CA ILE A 128 -5.37 1.44 -21.50
C ILE A 128 -6.07 2.81 -21.51
N LEU A 129 -5.76 3.69 -20.56
CA LEU A 129 -6.36 5.03 -20.50
C LEU A 129 -6.03 5.86 -21.76
N GLU A 130 -4.78 5.80 -22.22
CA GLU A 130 -4.34 6.44 -23.46
C GLU A 130 -5.11 5.87 -24.69
N ALA A 131 -5.33 4.56 -24.73
CA ALA A 131 -6.10 3.94 -25.79
C ALA A 131 -7.58 4.36 -25.76
N GLU A 132 -8.19 4.48 -24.58
CA GLU A 132 -9.57 4.95 -24.44
C GLU A 132 -9.71 6.41 -24.90
N GLU A 133 -8.78 7.29 -24.52
CA GLU A 133 -8.76 8.69 -24.95
C GLU A 133 -8.70 8.81 -26.48
N LEU A 134 -7.84 8.03 -27.13
CA LEU A 134 -7.72 8.00 -28.59
C LEU A 134 -9.00 7.50 -29.29
N THR A 135 -9.76 6.60 -28.67
CA THR A 135 -11.03 6.09 -29.24
C THR A 135 -12.21 7.03 -29.05
N SER A 136 -12.09 8.03 -28.17
CA SER A 136 -13.14 9.02 -27.87
C SER A 136 -13.10 10.24 -28.82
N HIS A 137 -12.03 10.37 -29.62
CA HIS A 137 -11.81 11.43 -30.61
C HIS A 137 -12.27 11.06 -32.02
#